data_AF-A0A1F9Y578-F1
#
_entry.id   AF-A0A1F9Y578-F1
#
_cell.length_a   1.000
_cell.length_b   1.000
_cell.length_c   1.000
_cell.angle_alpha   90.00
_cell.angle_beta   90.00
_cell.angle_gamma   90.00
#
_symmetry.space_group_name_H-M   'P 1'
#
loop_
_entity.id
_entity.type
_entity.pdbx_description
1 polymer ?
#
loop_
_entity_poly.entity_id
_entity_poly.type
_entity_poly.pdbx_seq_one_letter_code
_entity_poly.pdbx_strand_id
1 'polypeptide(L)'
;MAHHKSAIGRIRRNEKARLRNRAKRTTLRTLEKRFKKGTTSEMGQDLISCADRMSRKGIVHKNKAARIKSKVHRALSKAAKAA
;
A
#
# COMPACT_ATOMS: atom_id res chain seq x y z
N MET A 1 16.00 -31.08 2.46
CA MET A 1 15.26 -29.84 2.07
C MET A 1 15.24 -28.86 3.25
N ALA A 2 15.08 -27.56 3.03
CA ALA A 2 15.53 -26.42 3.88
C ALA A 2 17.07 -26.25 4.03
N HIS A 3 17.81 -27.35 4.22
CA HIS A 3 19.28 -27.34 4.33
C HIS A 3 20.03 -27.42 2.98
N HIS A 4 19.33 -27.60 1.85
CA HIS A 4 19.99 -27.54 0.54
C HIS A 4 20.49 -26.12 0.25
N LYS A 5 21.64 -26.01 -0.43
CA LYS A 5 22.27 -24.72 -0.78
C LYS A 5 21.30 -23.73 -1.45
N SER A 6 20.43 -24.23 -2.33
CA SER A 6 19.39 -23.44 -3.01
C SER A 6 18.32 -22.89 -2.06
N ALA A 7 17.93 -23.66 -1.04
CA ALA A 7 16.94 -23.26 -0.04
C ALA A 7 17.51 -22.19 0.90
N ILE A 8 18.75 -22.34 1.36
CA ILE A 8 19.46 -21.32 2.16
C ILE A 8 19.53 -20.00 1.39
N GLY A 9 19.86 -20.05 0.09
CA GLY A 9 19.85 -18.87 -0.79
C GLY A 9 18.47 -18.21 -0.96
N ARG A 10 17.39 -19.01 -0.96
CA ARG A 10 16.01 -18.47 -0.97
C ARG A 10 15.66 -17.79 0.36
N ILE A 11 16.01 -18.37 1.50
CA ILE A 11 15.75 -17.78 2.83
C ILE A 11 16.38 -16.38 2.93
N ARG A 12 17.66 -16.25 2.58
CA ARG A 12 18.38 -14.95 2.61
C ARG A 12 17.73 -13.89 1.71
N ARG A 13 17.33 -14.26 0.49
CA ARG A 13 16.65 -13.33 -0.44
C ARG A 13 15.26 -12.93 0.04
N ASN A 14 14.50 -13.89 0.56
CA ASN A 14 13.16 -13.68 1.09
C ASN A 14 13.18 -12.74 2.29
N GLU A 15 14.16 -12.87 3.18
CA GLU A 15 14.28 -11.98 4.34
C GLU A 15 14.52 -10.52 3.93
N LYS A 16 15.46 -10.28 3.00
CA LYS A 16 15.70 -8.94 2.45
C LYS A 16 14.45 -8.37 1.78
N ALA A 17 13.74 -9.18 1.01
CA ALA A 17 12.48 -8.78 0.38
C ALA A 17 11.38 -8.48 1.42
N ARG A 18 11.26 -9.33 2.46
CA ARG A 18 10.30 -9.20 3.57
C ARG A 18 10.47 -7.87 4.28
N LEU A 19 11.68 -7.51 4.68
CA LEU A 19 11.96 -6.26 5.41
C LEU A 19 11.61 -5.02 4.56
N ARG A 20 12.06 -4.97 3.30
CA ARG A 20 11.74 -3.86 2.38
C ARG A 20 10.24 -3.74 2.12
N ASN A 21 9.55 -4.86 1.93
CA ASN A 21 8.11 -4.87 1.65
C ASN A 21 7.29 -4.54 2.90
N ARG A 22 7.77 -4.93 4.09
CA ARG A 22 7.16 -4.55 5.37
C ARG A 22 7.15 -3.03 5.52
N ALA A 23 8.28 -2.36 5.32
CA ALA A 23 8.37 -0.90 5.42
C ALA A 23 7.38 -0.20 4.47
N LYS A 24 7.35 -0.61 3.20
CA LYS A 24 6.41 -0.09 2.20
C LYS A 24 4.94 -0.34 2.58
N ARG A 25 4.59 -1.54 3.04
CA ARG A 25 3.20 -1.80 3.49
C ARG A 25 2.84 -0.95 4.71
N THR A 26 3.77 -0.71 5.63
CA THR A 26 3.56 0.17 6.77
C THR A 26 3.31 1.60 6.34
N THR A 27 4.08 2.15 5.39
CA THR A 27 3.85 3.52 4.91
C THR A 27 2.47 3.69 4.27
N LEU A 28 2.03 2.73 3.45
CA LEU A 28 0.68 2.73 2.88
C LEU A 28 -0.41 2.72 3.96
N ARG A 29 -0.26 1.88 4.99
CA ARG A 29 -1.20 1.81 6.12
C ARG A 29 -1.23 3.11 6.92
N THR A 30 -0.08 3.76 7.11
CA THR A 30 0.01 5.04 7.81
C THR A 30 -0.69 6.14 7.02
N LEU A 31 -0.49 6.22 5.70
CA LEU A 31 -1.22 7.17 4.84
C LEU A 31 -2.73 6.92 4.88
N GLU A 32 -3.16 5.65 4.81
CA GLU A 32 -4.58 5.30 4.93
C GLU A 32 -5.18 5.73 6.27
N LYS A 33 -4.43 5.58 7.37
CA LYS A 33 -4.86 6.07 8.71
C LYS A 33 -4.93 7.60 8.76
N ARG A 34 -3.97 8.31 8.18
CA ARG A 34 -3.96 9.79 8.12
C ARG A 34 -5.16 10.32 7.34
N PHE A 35 -5.42 9.77 6.16
CA PHE A 35 -6.57 10.14 5.34
C PHE A 35 -7.91 9.91 6.05
N LYS A 36 -8.03 8.84 6.86
CA LYS A 36 -9.24 8.60 7.67
C LYS A 36 -9.43 9.62 8.80
N LYS A 37 -8.35 10.25 9.29
CA LYS A 37 -8.41 11.29 10.32
C LYS A 37 -8.64 12.68 9.73
N GLY A 38 -8.02 12.97 8.58
CA GLY A 38 -8.19 14.23 7.84
C GLY A 38 -8.52 13.91 6.39
N THR A 39 -9.77 14.17 5.98
CA THR A 39 -10.24 13.88 4.62
C THR A 39 -9.98 15.09 3.72
N THR A 40 -8.71 15.26 3.31
CA THR A 40 -8.30 16.34 2.39
C THR A 40 -8.00 15.76 1.01
N SER A 41 -8.24 16.55 -0.05
CA SER A 41 -7.96 16.16 -1.44
C SER A 41 -6.50 15.74 -1.65
N GLU A 42 -5.56 16.52 -1.11
CA GLU A 42 -4.10 16.26 -1.19
C GLU A 42 -3.72 14.92 -0.55
N MET A 43 -4.20 14.65 0.66
CA MET A 43 -3.96 13.36 1.34
C MET A 43 -4.52 12.18 0.56
N GLY A 44 -5.65 12.39 -0.14
CA GLY A 44 -6.23 11.41 -1.04
C GLY A 44 -5.33 11.11 -2.23
N GLN A 45 -4.81 12.14 -2.90
CA GLN A 45 -3.90 12.00 -4.03
C GLN A 45 -2.59 11.28 -3.64
N ASP A 46 -2.01 11.63 -2.51
CA ASP A 46 -0.81 10.96 -1.98
C ASP A 46 -1.03 9.48 -1.72
N LEU A 47 -2.17 9.13 -1.09
CA LEU A 47 -2.54 7.75 -0.83
C LEU A 47 -2.71 6.95 -2.12
N ILE A 48 -3.34 7.54 -3.13
CA ILE A 48 -3.54 6.92 -4.45
C ILE A 48 -2.19 6.68 -5.15
N SER A 49 -1.36 7.72 -5.23
CA SER A 49 -0.02 7.64 -5.86
C SER A 49 0.85 6.57 -5.19
N CYS A 50 0.80 6.50 -3.86
CA CYS A 50 1.53 5.49 -3.08
C CYS A 50 1.01 4.07 -3.35
N ALA A 51 -0.31 3.87 -3.38
CA ALA A 51 -0.94 2.58 -3.67
C ALA A 51 -0.58 2.07 -5.08
N ASP A 52 -0.64 2.94 -6.08
CA ASP A 52 -0.34 2.59 -7.47
C ASP A 52 1.15 2.26 -7.66
N ARG A 53 2.05 3.03 -7.03
CA ARG A 53 3.49 2.74 -7.03
C ARG A 53 3.80 1.38 -6.40
N MET A 54 3.08 0.99 -5.35
CA MET A 54 3.25 -0.32 -4.71
C MET A 54 2.64 -1.45 -5.53
N SER A 55 1.58 -1.17 -6.29
CA SER A 55 0.97 -2.14 -7.20
C SER A 55 1.88 -2.45 -8.38
N ARG A 56 2.49 -1.43 -9.00
CA ARG A 56 3.51 -1.59 -10.05
C ARG A 56 4.69 -2.44 -9.59
N LYS A 57 5.07 -2.36 -8.30
CA LYS A 57 6.15 -3.15 -7.69
C LYS A 57 5.71 -4.56 -7.25
N GLY A 58 4.46 -4.96 -7.48
CA GLY A 58 3.93 -6.28 -7.10
C GLY A 58 3.75 -6.50 -5.58
N ILE A 59 3.86 -5.45 -4.77
CA ILE A 59 3.76 -5.54 -3.30
C ILE A 59 2.30 -5.56 -2.84
N VAL A 60 1.44 -4.86 -3.60
CA VAL A 60 0.00 -4.75 -3.38
C VAL A 60 -0.70 -5.20 -4.66
N HIS A 61 -1.70 -6.07 -4.54
CA HIS A 61 -2.46 -6.53 -5.70
C HIS A 61 -3.25 -5.40 -6.37
N LYS A 62 -3.38 -5.45 -7.70
CA LYS A 62 -4.12 -4.44 -8.51
C LYS A 62 -5.53 -4.16 -7.96
N ASN A 63 -6.25 -5.21 -7.57
CA ASN A 63 -7.60 -5.08 -7.00
C ASN A 63 -7.60 -4.35 -5.64
N LYS A 64 -6.53 -4.50 -4.83
CA LYS A 64 -6.41 -3.77 -3.57
C LYS A 64 -6.13 -2.29 -3.83
N ALA A 65 -5.25 -1.97 -4.78
CA ALA A 65 -5.00 -0.57 -5.17
C ALA A 65 -6.27 0.09 -5.74
N ALA A 66 -7.01 -0.61 -6.61
CA ALA A 66 -8.30 -0.14 -7.14
C ALA A 66 -9.34 0.08 -6.03
N ARG A 67 -9.42 -0.83 -5.04
CA ARG A 67 -10.30 -0.67 -3.88
C ARG A 67 -9.94 0.56 -3.04
N ILE A 68 -8.64 0.84 -2.87
CA ILE A 68 -8.18 2.04 -2.16
C ILE A 68 -8.59 3.30 -2.94
N LYS A 69 -8.31 3.36 -4.25
CA LYS A 69 -8.76 4.46 -5.13
C LYS A 69 -10.26 4.73 -5.01
N SER A 70 -11.08 3.69 -5.19
CA SER A 70 -12.54 3.80 -5.09
C SER A 70 -12.99 4.35 -3.73
N LYS A 71 -12.38 3.89 -2.63
CA LYS A 71 -12.69 4.39 -1.28
C LYS A 71 -12.33 5.87 -1.09
N VAL A 72 -11.17 6.30 -1.58
CA VAL A 72 -10.73 7.70 -1.49
C VAL A 72 -11.69 8.61 -2.25
N HIS A 73 -12.01 8.28 -3.51
CA HIS A 73 -12.94 9.07 -4.31
C HIS A 73 -14.32 9.16 -3.65
N ARG A 74 -14.84 8.04 -3.12
CA ARG A 74 -16.13 8.04 -2.42
C ARG A 74 -16.13 8.89 -1.16
N ALA A 75 -15.02 8.89 -0.41
CA ALA A 75 -14.89 9.71 0.80
C ALA A 75 -14.86 11.20 0.45
N LEU A 76 -14.06 11.59 -0.56
CA LEU A 76 -13.99 12.97 -1.04
C LEU A 76 -15.33 13.45 -1.60
N SER A 77 -16.01 12.63 -2.41
CA SER A 77 -17.34 12.98 -2.93
C SER A 77 -18.39 13.12 -1.83
N LYS A 78 -18.29 12.30 -0.77
CA LYS A 78 -19.20 12.40 0.37
C LYS A 78 -18.93 13.67 1.18
N ALA A 79 -17.66 14.01 1.41
CA ALA A 79 -17.28 15.24 2.09
C ALA A 79 -17.76 16.47 1.30
N ALA A 80 -17.61 16.47 -0.02
CA ALA A 80 -18.06 17.56 -0.89
C ALA A 80 -19.60 17.73 -0.97
N LYS A 81 -20.38 16.67 -0.71
CA LYS A 81 -21.86 16.74 -0.65
C LYS A 81 -22.40 17.14 0.72
N ALA A 82 -21.59 17.01 1.76
CA ALA A 82 -21.97 17.33 3.14
C ALA A 82 -21.58 18.76 3.52
N ALA A 83 -20.71 19.39 2.72
CA ALA A 83 -20.46 20.83 2.70
C ALA A 83 -21.47 21.50 1.77
#